data_AF-A0A3C1H0U1-F1
#
_entry.id   AF-A0A3C1H0U1-F1
#
_cell.length_a   1.000
_cell.length_b   1.000
_cell.length_c   1.000
_cell.angle_alpha   90.00
_cell.angle_beta   90.00
_cell.angle_gamma   90.00
#
_symmetry.space_group_name_H-M   'P 1'
#
loop_
_entity.id
_entity.type
_entity.pdbx_description
1 polymer ?
#
loop_
_entity_poly.entity_id
_entity_poly.type
_entity_poly.pdbx_seq_one_letter_code
_entity_poly.pdbx_strand_id
1 'polypeptide(L)'
;GIITYISVLERTKEIGILRSIGASKRDISRVFNAETFIVGLVAGLIGVAITMLLDIPINMIIEKASGAPDIAFLRPVYAAILVAISVLLTLIAGIIPSKLAAKKDPVIALRTE
;
A
#
# COMPACT_ATOMS: atom_id res chain seq x y z
N GLY A 1 -0.67 1.28 -22.93
CA GLY A 1 -0.28 0.05 -23.64
C GLY A 1 1.16 -0.31 -23.34
N ILE A 2 2.10 0.40 -23.97
CA ILE A 2 3.54 0.09 -23.91
C ILE A 2 4.11 0.23 -22.49
N ILE A 3 3.75 1.29 -21.74
CA ILE A 3 4.23 1.53 -20.36
C ILE A 3 3.82 0.39 -19.42
N THR A 4 2.56 -0.05 -19.48
CA THR A 4 2.06 -1.15 -18.66
C THR A 4 2.76 -2.46 -19.00
N TYR A 5 3.04 -2.71 -20.28
CA TYR A 5 3.76 -3.90 -20.74
C TYR A 5 5.21 -3.92 -20.24
N ILE A 6 5.93 -2.80 -20.37
CA ILE A 6 7.30 -2.66 -19.86
C ILE A 6 7.34 -2.86 -18.34
N SER A 7 6.41 -2.24 -17.60
CA SER A 7 6.33 -2.39 -16.14
C SER A 7 6.10 -3.83 -15.69
N VAL A 8 5.29 -4.61 -16.42
CA VAL A 8 5.09 -6.04 -16.13
C VAL A 8 6.35 -6.86 -16.43
N LEU A 9 7.09 -6.53 -17.49
CA LEU A 9 8.34 -7.18 -17.83
C LEU A 9 9.44 -6.89 -16.81
N GLU A 10 9.62 -5.63 -16.41
CA GLU A 10 10.61 -5.23 -15.40
C GLU A 10 10.37 -5.96 -14.07
N ARG A 11 9.13 -6.00 -13.59
CA ARG A 11 8.79 -6.69 -12.34
C ARG A 11 8.96 -8.21 -12.44
N THR A 12 8.74 -8.79 -13.62
CA THR A 12 9.02 -10.23 -13.85
C THR A 12 10.53 -10.50 -13.86
N LYS A 13 11.33 -9.59 -14.44
CA LYS A 13 12.79 -9.68 -14.49
C LYS A 13 13.41 -9.57 -13.10
N GLU A 14 12.95 -8.65 -12.25
CA GLU A 14 13.38 -8.54 -10.86
C GLU A 14 13.14 -9.84 -10.07
N ILE A 15 11.95 -10.44 -10.20
CA ILE A 15 11.62 -11.73 -9.58
C ILE A 15 12.54 -12.84 -10.11
N GLY A 16 12.81 -12.85 -11.41
CA GLY A 16 13.72 -13.81 -12.04
C GLY A 16 15.15 -13.71 -11.50
N ILE A 17 15.69 -12.49 -11.38
CA ILE A 17 17.02 -12.22 -10.84
C ILE A 17 17.13 -12.69 -9.39
N LEU A 18 16.15 -12.33 -8.54
CA LEU A 18 16.12 -12.74 -7.13
C LEU A 18 16.11 -14.26 -6.98
N ARG A 19 15.28 -14.96 -7.77
CA ARG A 19 15.21 -16.43 -7.73
C ARG A 19 16.47 -17.11 -8.25
N SER A 20 17.18 -16.53 -9.20
CA SER A 20 18.42 -17.09 -9.76
C SER A 20 19.62 -16.94 -8.82
N ILE A 21 19.59 -15.96 -7.92
CA ILE A 21 20.57 -15.81 -6.84
C ILE A 21 20.23 -16.72 -5.64
N GLY A 22 19.10 -17.44 -5.69
CA GLY A 22 18.71 -18.45 -4.70
C GLY A 22 17.58 -18.03 -3.76
N ALA A 23 16.90 -16.90 -4.01
CA ALA A 23 15.75 -16.51 -3.19
C ALA A 23 14.62 -17.56 -3.29
N SER A 24 14.16 -18.02 -2.13
CA SER A 24 13.07 -18.98 -2.08
C SER A 24 11.73 -18.30 -2.40
N LYS A 25 10.72 -19.09 -2.77
CA LYS A 25 9.35 -18.58 -2.98
C LYS A 25 8.81 -17.80 -1.78
N ARG A 26 9.23 -18.19 -0.56
CA ARG A 26 8.85 -17.53 0.70
C ARG A 26 9.52 -16.17 0.85
N ASP A 27 10.78 -16.04 0.43
CA ASP A 27 11.51 -14.78 0.51
C ASP A 27 10.89 -13.73 -0.42
N ILE A 28 10.50 -14.14 -1.63
CA ILE A 28 9.78 -13.26 -2.55
C ILE A 28 8.42 -12.84 -1.97
N SER A 29 7.63 -13.79 -1.44
CA SER A 29 6.38 -13.40 -0.76
C SER A 29 6.61 -12.46 0.43
N ARG A 30 7.69 -12.62 1.20
CA ARG A 30 8.00 -11.72 2.32
C ARG A 30 8.35 -10.31 1.86
N VAL A 31 9.16 -10.17 0.81
CA VAL A 31 9.52 -8.87 0.24
C VAL A 31 8.28 -8.13 -0.25
N PHE A 32 7.41 -8.80 -1.03
CA PHE A 32 6.18 -8.18 -1.53
C PHE A 32 5.19 -7.84 -0.41
N ASN A 33 5.08 -8.69 0.63
CA ASN A 33 4.26 -8.37 1.80
C ASN A 33 4.81 -7.15 2.55
N ALA A 34 6.13 -7.03 2.68
CA ALA A 34 6.78 -5.87 3.30
C ALA A 34 6.56 -4.59 2.48
N GLU A 35 6.69 -4.67 1.14
CA GLU A 35 6.38 -3.56 0.22
C GLU A 35 4.93 -3.10 0.43
N THR A 36 3.99 -4.05 0.43
CA THR A 36 2.56 -3.78 0.62
C THR A 36 2.28 -3.15 2.00
N PHE A 37 2.93 -3.63 3.06
CA PHE A 37 2.81 -3.07 4.40
C PHE A 37 3.29 -1.62 4.46
N ILE A 38 4.46 -1.33 3.86
CA ILE A 38 5.02 0.03 3.80
C ILE A 38 4.08 0.95 3.03
N VAL A 39 3.56 0.51 1.87
CA VAL A 39 2.58 1.26 1.09
C VAL A 39 1.32 1.55 1.91
N GLY A 40 0.80 0.54 2.62
CA GLY A 40 -0.37 0.68 3.49
C GLY A 40 -0.19 1.67 4.63
N LEU A 41 0.98 1.65 5.26
CA LEU A 41 1.34 2.58 6.34
C LEU A 41 1.46 4.01 5.81
N VAL A 42 2.20 4.21 4.72
CA VAL A 42 2.41 5.53 4.13
C VAL A 42 1.08 6.11 3.65
N ALA A 43 0.25 5.32 2.97
CA ALA A 43 -1.08 5.73 2.55
C ALA A 43 -1.98 6.09 3.74
N GLY A 44 -1.95 5.30 4.82
CA GLY A 44 -2.71 5.58 6.04
C GLY A 44 -2.28 6.87 6.71
N LEU A 45 -0.97 7.10 6.86
CA LEU A 45 -0.43 8.32 7.45
C LEU A 45 -0.77 9.57 6.63
N ILE A 46 -0.63 9.48 5.30
CA ILE A 46 -1.01 10.57 4.39
C ILE A 46 -2.53 10.84 4.50
N GLY A 47 -3.35 9.79 4.53
CA GLY A 47 -4.80 9.92 4.70
C GLY A 47 -5.17 10.66 5.98
N VAL A 48 -4.57 10.26 7.12
CA VAL A 48 -4.78 10.93 8.41
C VAL A 48 -4.32 12.40 8.36
N ALA A 49 -3.15 12.68 7.78
CA ALA A 49 -2.66 14.06 7.64
C ALA A 49 -3.61 14.92 6.80
N ILE A 50 -4.13 14.38 5.71
CA ILE A 50 -5.13 15.07 4.87
C ILE A 50 -6.41 15.31 5.68
N THR A 51 -6.91 14.32 6.42
CA THR A 51 -8.09 14.50 7.29
C THR A 51 -7.88 15.62 8.31
N MET A 52 -6.74 15.67 9.00
CA MET A 52 -6.43 16.74 9.95
C MET A 52 -6.40 18.13 9.27
N LEU A 53 -5.89 18.22 8.04
CA LEU A 53 -5.89 19.47 7.29
C LEU A 53 -7.31 19.88 6.85
N LEU A 54 -8.17 18.92 6.53
CA LEU A 54 -9.57 19.16 6.16
C LEU A 54 -10.44 19.51 7.37
N ASP A 55 -10.10 19.03 8.57
CA ASP A 55 -10.84 19.38 9.79
C ASP A 55 -10.83 20.90 10.06
N ILE A 56 -9.79 21.63 9.65
CA ILE A 56 -9.67 23.08 9.83
C ILE A 56 -10.80 23.85 9.13
N PRO A 57 -10.96 23.80 7.78
CA PRO A 57 -12.05 24.49 7.12
C PRO A 57 -13.42 23.93 7.49
N ILE A 58 -13.52 22.63 7.80
CA ILE A 58 -14.78 22.01 8.23
C ILE A 58 -15.25 22.62 9.56
N ASN A 59 -14.37 22.73 10.57
CA ASN A 59 -14.69 23.36 11.84
C ASN A 59 -15.09 24.83 11.67
N MET A 60 -14.43 25.58 10.79
CA MET A 60 -14.79 26.98 10.51
C MET A 60 -16.20 27.13 9.91
N ILE A 61 -16.63 26.19 9.06
CA ILE A 61 -17.97 26.20 8.46
C ILE A 61 -19.01 25.83 9.52
N ILE A 62 -18.72 24.81 10.32
CA ILE A 62 -19.62 24.31 11.36
C ILE A 62 -19.81 25.33 12.48
N GLU A 63 -18.75 26.00 12.92
CA GLU A 63 -18.82 27.06 13.94
C GLU A 63 -19.75 28.20 13.48
N LYS A 64 -19.67 28.59 12.21
CA LYS A 64 -20.57 29.59 11.61
C LYS A 64 -22.02 29.14 11.50
N ALA A 65 -22.26 27.83 11.34
CA ALA A 65 -23.60 27.29 11.13
C ALA A 65 -24.32 26.90 12.44
N SER A 66 -23.58 26.43 13.44
CA SER A 66 -24.14 25.79 14.63
C SER A 66 -23.72 26.45 15.95
N GLY A 67 -22.76 27.38 15.93
CA GLY A 67 -22.28 28.09 17.12
C GLY A 67 -21.54 27.21 18.14
N ALA A 68 -21.31 25.94 17.83
CA ALA A 68 -20.58 24.99 18.65
C ALA A 68 -19.14 24.84 18.13
N PRO A 69 -18.12 25.27 18.88
CA PRO A 69 -16.74 25.07 18.49
C PRO A 69 -16.33 23.59 18.65
N ASP A 70 -15.38 23.16 17.80
CA ASP A 70 -14.53 21.98 18.01
C ASP A 70 -15.19 20.58 17.89
N ILE A 71 -16.16 20.44 16.97
CA ILE A 71 -16.88 19.16 16.78
C ILE A 71 -16.12 18.16 15.90
N ALA A 72 -15.37 18.64 14.89
CA ALA A 72 -14.54 17.80 14.04
C ALA A 72 -13.11 17.73 14.60
N PHE A 73 -12.95 17.04 15.73
CA PHE A 73 -11.63 16.71 16.27
C PHE A 73 -11.34 15.23 16.04
N LEU A 74 -10.38 14.93 15.15
CA LEU A 74 -9.91 13.57 14.94
C LEU A 74 -9.10 13.09 16.16
N ARG A 75 -9.77 12.32 17.03
CA ARG A 75 -9.15 11.73 18.21
C ARG A 75 -8.01 10.79 17.81
N PRO A 76 -6.86 10.77 18.51
CA PRO A 76 -5.71 9.93 18.16
C PRO A 76 -6.04 8.44 18.03
N VAL A 77 -7.02 7.97 18.81
CA VAL A 77 -7.52 6.59 18.74
C VAL A 77 -8.13 6.26 17.37
N TYR A 78 -8.95 7.16 16.82
CA TYR A 78 -9.56 6.95 15.50
C TYR A 78 -8.54 7.07 14.38
N ALA A 79 -7.57 7.99 14.50
CA ALA A 79 -6.45 8.07 13.56
C ALA A 79 -5.66 6.75 13.50
N ALA A 80 -5.35 6.16 14.65
CA ALA A 80 -4.66 4.87 14.72
C ALA A 80 -5.49 3.72 14.09
N ILE A 81 -6.81 3.72 14.32
CA ILE A 81 -7.72 2.75 13.70
C ILE A 81 -7.76 2.90 12.19
N LEU A 82 -7.82 4.12 11.65
CA LEU A 82 -7.82 4.38 10.21
C LEU A 82 -6.52 3.90 9.55
N VAL A 83 -5.37 4.14 10.17
CA VAL A 83 -4.08 3.62 9.68
C VAL A 83 -4.07 2.10 9.71
N ALA A 84 -4.55 1.47 10.80
CA ALA A 84 -4.63 0.02 10.90
C ALA A 84 -5.54 -0.59 9.81
N ILE A 85 -6.68 0.04 9.53
CA ILE A 85 -7.58 -0.39 8.45
C ILE A 85 -6.90 -0.24 7.09
N SER A 86 -6.20 0.88 6.83
CA SER A 86 -5.45 1.09 5.58
C SER A 86 -4.41 -0.02 5.35
N VAL A 87 -3.63 -0.33 6.37
CA VAL A 87 -2.63 -1.41 6.32
C VAL A 87 -3.30 -2.77 6.08
N LEU A 88 -4.40 -3.06 6.76
CA LEU A 88 -5.11 -4.34 6.56
C LEU A 88 -5.65 -4.47 5.14
N LEU A 89 -6.31 -3.43 4.61
CA LEU A 89 -6.87 -3.45 3.25
C LEU A 89 -5.78 -3.61 2.19
N THR A 90 -4.69 -2.87 2.32
CA THR A 90 -3.55 -2.98 1.39
C THR A 90 -2.91 -4.35 1.48
N LEU A 91 -2.66 -4.88 2.68
CA LEU A 91 -2.14 -6.24 2.85
C LEU A 91 -3.05 -7.30 2.20
N ILE A 92 -4.37 -7.22 2.42
CA ILE A 92 -5.33 -8.14 1.80
C ILE A 92 -5.25 -8.05 0.27
N ALA A 93 -5.18 -6.84 -0.28
CA ALA A 93 -5.02 -6.62 -1.71
C ALA A 93 -3.68 -7.15 -2.25
N GLY A 94 -2.59 -7.04 -1.47
CA GLY A 94 -1.25 -7.48 -1.85
C GLY A 94 -0.99 -8.98 -1.68
N ILE A 95 -1.74 -9.70 -0.85
CA ILE A 95 -1.56 -11.15 -0.64
C ILE A 95 -1.78 -11.95 -1.94
N ILE A 96 -2.76 -11.55 -2.75
CA ILE A 96 -3.08 -12.22 -4.03
C ILE A 96 -1.90 -12.11 -5.03
N PRO A 97 -1.40 -10.90 -5.40
CA PRO A 97 -0.26 -10.77 -6.29
C PRO A 97 1.02 -11.34 -5.68
N SER A 98 1.25 -11.24 -4.37
CA SER A 98 2.42 -11.83 -3.70
C SER A 98 2.49 -13.35 -3.86
N LYS A 99 1.34 -14.03 -3.76
CA LYS A 99 1.23 -15.48 -4.00
C LYS A 99 1.44 -15.84 -5.47
N LEU A 100 0.94 -15.01 -6.40
CA LEU A 100 1.14 -15.19 -7.84
C LEU A 100 2.62 -15.00 -8.22
N ALA A 101 3.28 -13.96 -7.69
CA ALA A 101 4.70 -13.67 -7.90
C ALA A 101 5.60 -14.82 -7.41
N ALA A 102 5.33 -15.34 -6.22
CA ALA A 102 6.09 -16.47 -5.66
C ALA A 102 5.94 -17.79 -6.44
N LYS A 103 4.86 -17.94 -7.23
CA LYS A 103 4.63 -19.12 -8.07
C LYS A 103 5.24 -19.00 -9.47
N LYS A 104 5.67 -17.81 -9.91
CA LYS A 104 6.31 -17.62 -11.23
C LYS A 104 7.60 -18.42 -11.31
N ASP A 105 7.75 -19.14 -12.42
CA ASP A 105 8.90 -20.00 -12.67
C ASP A 105 10.08 -19.17 -13.22
N PRO A 106 11.25 -19.15 -12.55
CA PRO A 106 12.40 -18.33 -12.94
C PRO A 106 13.01 -18.76 -14.27
N VAL A 107 12.84 -20.03 -14.65
CA VAL A 107 13.34 -20.54 -15.93
C VAL A 107 12.58 -19.89 -17.09
N ILE A 108 11.27 -19.62 -16.94
CA ILE A 108 10.47 -18.94 -17.97
C ILE A 108 10.76 -17.44 -17.97
N ALA A 109 11.00 -16.84 -16.80
CA ALA A 109 11.31 -15.41 -16.67
C ALA A 109 12.64 -15.01 -17.33
N LEU A 110 13.62 -15.92 -17.38
CA LEU A 110 14.94 -15.67 -17.98
C LEU A 110 15.08 -16.21 -19.40
N ARG A 111 14.21 -17.13 -19.82
CA ARG A 111 14.17 -17.68 -21.19
C ARG A 111 13.26 -16.85 -22.12
N THR A 112 13.04 -15.57 -21.82
CA THR A 112 12.41 -14.63 -22.78
C THR A 112 13.48 -13.93 -23.64
N GLU A 113 14.61 -14.61 -23.84
CA GLU A 113 15.40 -14.53 -25.07
C GLU A 113 15.05 -15.71 -25.96
#